data_AF-A0AAD4ZKU0-F1
#
_entry.id   AF-A0AAD4ZKU0-F1
#
_cell.length_a   1.000
_cell.length_b   1.000
_cell.length_c   1.000
_cell.angle_alpha   90.00
_cell.angle_beta   90.00
_cell.angle_gamma   90.00
#
_symmetry.space_group_name_H-M   'P 1'
#
loop_
_entity.id
_entity.type
_entity.pdbx_description
1 polymer ?
#
loop_
_entity_poly.entity_id
_entity_poly.type
_entity_poly.pdbx_seq_one_letter_code
_entity_poly.pdbx_strand_id
1 'polypeptide(L)'
;MSAVVVLYKVKAMHGLTKNAYNDMLEILRDMLPDGNTLPDSLYSTKKLQKTSDLGYEKIDACVNYCCLFWKDLEHMDTNSKCDASRWKTNECTNKIHKGISTKVLRYFPIVPKLKRMFRSPEKIEQLLWHSNHKSQDGKETFG
;
A
#
# COMPACT_ATOMS: atom_id res chain seq x y z
N MET A 1 -1.22 -17.42 -4.48
CA MET A 1 -0.20 -16.43 -4.90
C MET A 1 -0.38 -16.17 -6.40
N SER A 2 -0.40 -14.93 -6.89
CA SER A 2 -0.67 -14.65 -8.32
C SER A 2 0.53 -15.02 -9.20
N ALA A 3 0.32 -15.75 -10.31
CA ALA A 3 1.37 -16.15 -11.26
C ALA A 3 2.18 -14.94 -11.77
N VAL A 4 1.51 -13.81 -11.98
CA VAL A 4 2.13 -12.55 -12.42
C VAL A 4 3.18 -12.05 -11.42
N VAL A 5 2.91 -12.18 -10.12
CA VAL A 5 3.85 -11.75 -9.06
C VAL A 5 5.08 -12.65 -9.05
N VAL A 6 4.92 -13.96 -9.28
CA VAL A 6 6.03 -14.90 -9.34
C VAL A 6 6.90 -14.62 -10.57
N LEU A 7 6.30 -14.43 -11.75
CA LEU A 7 7.03 -14.08 -12.97
C LEU A 7 7.79 -12.76 -12.85
N TYR A 8 7.16 -11.74 -12.26
CA TYR A 8 7.82 -10.45 -12.04
C TYR A 8 8.99 -10.54 -11.04
N LYS A 9 8.88 -11.41 -10.02
CA LYS A 9 10.01 -11.72 -9.12
C LYS A 9 11.16 -12.37 -9.87
N VAL A 10 10.91 -13.36 -10.72
CA VAL A 10 11.95 -14.01 -11.56
C VAL A 10 12.67 -12.97 -12.41
N LYS A 11 11.93 -12.07 -13.08
CA LYS A 11 12.53 -10.95 -13.80
C LYS A 11 13.49 -10.14 -12.94
N ALA A 12 13.07 -9.76 -11.73
CA ALA A 12 13.86 -8.92 -10.83
C ALA A 12 15.11 -9.66 -10.31
N MET A 13 14.95 -10.92 -9.90
CA MET A 13 16.04 -11.74 -9.36
C MET A 13 17.12 -12.04 -10.42
N HIS A 14 16.71 -12.27 -11.66
CA HIS A 14 17.63 -12.65 -12.74
C HIS A 14 17.97 -11.51 -13.69
N GLY A 15 17.53 -10.28 -13.39
CA GLY A 15 17.82 -9.11 -14.22
C GLY A 15 17.34 -9.23 -15.67
N LEU A 16 16.25 -9.96 -15.94
CA LEU A 16 15.77 -10.18 -17.30
C LEU A 16 15.52 -8.82 -17.99
N THR A 17 15.90 -8.71 -19.26
CA THR A 17 15.62 -7.52 -20.06
C THR A 17 14.11 -7.35 -20.28
N LYS A 18 13.68 -6.20 -20.81
CA LYS A 18 12.26 -6.00 -21.16
C LYS A 18 11.82 -7.02 -22.21
N ASN A 19 12.62 -7.20 -23.25
CA ASN A 19 12.30 -8.08 -24.37
C ASN A 19 12.23 -9.54 -23.90
N ALA A 20 13.27 -10.04 -23.23
CA ALA A 20 13.27 -11.41 -22.71
C ALA A 20 12.07 -11.74 -21.79
N TYR A 21 11.61 -10.77 -21.00
CA TYR A 21 10.42 -10.94 -20.18
C TYR A 21 9.12 -10.98 -20.99
N ASN A 22 9.01 -10.14 -22.03
CA ASN A 22 7.86 -10.15 -22.93
C ASN A 22 7.80 -11.45 -23.75
N ASP A 23 8.93 -11.90 -24.29
CA ASP A 23 9.01 -13.15 -25.05
C ASP A 23 8.60 -14.35 -24.17
N MET A 24 9.02 -14.36 -22.90
CA MET A 24 8.59 -15.36 -21.92
C MET A 24 7.07 -15.33 -21.67
N LEU A 25 6.47 -14.13 -21.59
CA LEU A 25 5.02 -14.00 -21.40
C LEU A 25 4.24 -14.51 -22.61
N GLU A 26 4.74 -14.28 -23.83
CA GLU A 26 4.15 -14.77 -25.07
C GLU A 26 4.14 -16.30 -25.10
N ILE A 27 5.29 -16.94 -24.84
CA ILE A 27 5.40 -18.41 -24.75
C ILE A 27 4.42 -18.98 -23.71
N LEU A 28 4.35 -18.36 -22.53
CA LEU A 28 3.42 -18.81 -21.48
C LEU A 28 1.97 -18.65 -21.89
N ARG A 29 1.65 -17.65 -22.71
CA ARG A 29 0.28 -17.41 -23.17
C ARG A 29 -0.17 -18.49 -24.14
N ASP A 30 0.71 -18.91 -25.05
CA ASP A 30 0.46 -19.99 -26.00
C ASP A 30 0.26 -21.35 -25.32
N MET A 31 0.86 -21.53 -24.14
CA MET A 31 0.69 -22.74 -23.32
C MET A 31 -0.60 -22.75 -22.48
N LEU A 32 -1.29 -21.61 -22.36
CA LEU A 32 -2.46 -21.46 -21.52
C LEU A 32 -3.76 -21.52 -22.34
N PRO A 33 -4.88 -21.95 -21.76
CA PRO A 33 -6.16 -21.94 -22.44
C PRO A 33 -6.60 -20.52 -22.81
N ASP A 34 -7.43 -20.44 -23.86
CA ASP A 34 -8.06 -19.20 -24.29
C ASP A 34 -8.87 -18.56 -23.16
N GLY A 35 -8.76 -17.23 -23.04
CA GLY A 35 -9.40 -16.46 -21.97
C GLY A 35 -8.59 -16.34 -20.67
N ASN A 36 -7.32 -16.73 -20.66
CA ASN A 36 -6.45 -16.51 -19.50
C ASN A 36 -6.21 -15.00 -19.22
N THR A 37 -5.95 -14.67 -17.95
CA THR A 37 -5.75 -13.29 -17.47
C THR A 37 -4.28 -12.90 -17.37
N LEU A 38 -3.38 -13.62 -18.05
CA LEU A 38 -1.95 -13.31 -18.03
C LEU A 38 -1.71 -11.98 -18.76
N PRO A 39 -0.91 -11.05 -18.18
CA PRO A 39 -0.54 -9.81 -18.83
C PRO A 39 0.29 -10.08 -20.09
N ASP A 40 0.13 -9.24 -21.10
CA ASP A 40 0.81 -9.35 -22.41
C ASP A 40 2.23 -8.77 -22.43
N SER A 41 2.60 -8.00 -21.41
CA SER A 41 3.83 -7.24 -21.42
C SER A 41 4.33 -6.90 -20.02
N LEU A 42 5.60 -6.50 -19.93
CA LEU A 42 6.16 -5.90 -18.73
C LEU A 42 5.36 -4.67 -18.26
N TYR A 43 4.82 -3.89 -19.19
CA TYR A 43 4.05 -2.70 -18.88
C TYR A 43 2.72 -3.07 -18.21
N SER A 44 1.95 -3.97 -18.82
CA SER A 44 0.70 -4.47 -18.24
C SER A 44 0.94 -5.17 -16.90
N THR A 45 2.03 -5.93 -16.77
CA THR A 45 2.44 -6.52 -15.49
C THR A 45 2.72 -5.45 -14.44
N LYS A 46 3.51 -4.42 -14.75
CA LYS A 46 3.79 -3.31 -13.82
C LYS A 46 2.53 -2.53 -13.47
N LYS A 47 1.59 -2.36 -14.41
CA LYS A 47 0.30 -1.72 -14.16
C LYS A 47 -0.55 -2.57 -13.19
N LEU A 48 -0.62 -3.89 -13.40
CA LEU A 48 -1.31 -4.82 -12.52
C LEU A 48 -0.66 -4.89 -11.13
N GLN A 49 0.68 -4.86 -11.09
CA GLN A 49 1.42 -4.80 -9.84
C GLN A 49 1.13 -3.50 -9.10
N LYS A 50 1.14 -2.34 -9.77
CA LYS A 50 0.76 -1.05 -9.14
C LYS A 50 -0.66 -1.05 -8.60
N THR A 51 -1.61 -1.72 -9.26
CA THR A 51 -2.97 -1.89 -8.71
C THR A 51 -3.02 -2.87 -7.53
N SER A 52 -2.03 -3.77 -7.43
CA SER A 52 -1.90 -4.75 -6.34
C SER A 52 -1.02 -4.25 -5.19
N ASP A 53 -0.15 -3.28 -5.46
CA ASP A 53 0.62 -2.53 -4.48
C ASP A 53 -0.40 -1.76 -3.67
N LEU A 54 -0.48 -2.14 -2.40
CA LEU A 54 -1.35 -1.54 -1.39
C LEU A 54 -1.06 -0.05 -1.37
N GLY A 55 -1.89 0.73 -2.09
CA GLY A 55 -1.78 2.17 -2.12
C GLY A 55 -1.73 2.70 -0.70
N TYR A 56 -0.86 3.67 -0.47
CA TYR A 56 -0.87 4.42 0.78
C TYR A 56 -1.52 5.77 0.52
N GLU A 57 -2.30 6.22 1.47
CA GLU A 57 -2.84 7.57 1.51
C GLU A 57 -1.79 8.49 2.12
N LYS A 58 -1.56 9.64 1.49
CA LYS A 58 -0.69 10.69 2.03
C LYS A 58 -1.56 11.59 2.89
N ILE A 59 -1.23 11.70 4.16
CA ILE A 59 -1.90 12.59 5.10
C ILE A 59 -0.88 13.60 5.58
N ASP A 60 -1.20 14.88 5.45
CA ASP A 60 -0.32 15.94 5.93
C ASP A 60 -0.30 15.98 7.45
N ALA A 61 0.86 16.20 8.03
CA ALA A 61 1.08 16.18 9.47
C ALA A 61 1.74 17.47 9.93
N CYS A 62 1.37 17.90 11.13
CA CYS A 62 2.06 19.00 11.80
C CYS A 62 3.54 18.64 12.04
N VAL A 63 4.44 19.62 11.87
CA VAL A 63 5.88 19.45 12.13
C VAL A 63 6.17 18.99 13.57
N ASN A 64 5.36 19.45 14.53
CA ASN A 64 5.43 19.12 15.95
C ASN A 64 4.53 17.94 16.34
N TYR A 65 3.96 17.22 15.37
CA TYR A 65 3.09 16.05 15.58
C TYR A 65 1.80 16.31 16.38
N CYS A 66 1.38 17.56 16.54
CA CYS A 66 0.20 17.90 17.34
C CYS A 66 -1.13 17.48 16.68
N CYS A 67 -1.17 17.36 15.35
CA CYS A 67 -2.31 16.85 14.60
C CYS A 67 -1.92 16.33 13.21
N LEU A 68 -2.88 15.63 12.58
CA LEU A 68 -2.92 15.36 11.15
C LEU A 68 -3.93 16.32 10.51
N PHE A 69 -3.58 16.90 9.35
CA PHE A 69 -4.48 17.72 8.55
C PHE A 69 -5.40 16.80 7.74
N TRP A 70 -6.35 16.19 8.45
CA TRP A 70 -7.26 15.18 7.92
C TRP A 70 -8.69 15.44 8.39
N LYS A 71 -9.69 15.09 7.55
CA LYS A 71 -11.13 15.30 7.80
C LYS A 71 -11.41 16.76 8.17
N ASP A 72 -11.85 17.02 9.38
CA ASP A 72 -12.24 18.36 9.85
C ASP A 72 -11.08 19.37 9.80
N LEU A 73 -9.83 18.90 9.79
CA LEU A 73 -8.63 19.74 9.69
C LEU A 73 -8.04 19.79 8.28
N GLU A 74 -8.68 19.18 7.28
CA GLU A 74 -8.16 19.08 5.90
C GLU A 74 -8.00 20.45 5.22
N HIS A 75 -8.85 21.42 5.56
CA HIS A 75 -8.78 22.77 4.98
C HIS A 75 -7.92 23.74 5.80
N MET A 76 -7.35 23.29 6.91
CA MET A 76 -6.51 24.13 7.75
C MET A 76 -5.10 24.23 7.18
N ASP A 77 -4.57 25.45 7.17
CA ASP A 77 -3.20 25.76 6.75
C ASP A 77 -2.24 25.84 7.94
N THR A 78 -2.76 26.01 9.16
CA THR A 78 -2.00 26.11 10.40
C THR A 78 -2.62 25.24 11.49
N ASN A 79 -1.80 24.81 12.43
CA ASN A 79 -2.26 24.02 13.58
C ASN A 79 -2.67 24.95 14.73
N SER A 80 -3.92 24.85 15.20
CA SER A 80 -4.42 25.67 16.32
C SER A 80 -3.74 25.44 17.67
N LYS A 81 -3.01 24.33 17.85
CA LYS A 81 -2.33 24.01 19.12
C LYS A 81 -0.91 24.58 19.21
N CYS A 82 -0.23 24.74 18.08
CA CYS A 82 1.19 25.12 18.08
C CYS A 82 1.55 26.15 17.00
N ASP A 83 0.54 26.73 16.35
CA ASP A 83 0.61 27.75 15.29
C ASP A 83 1.53 27.41 14.10
N ALA A 84 1.95 26.14 14.01
CA ALA A 84 2.85 25.69 12.98
C ALA A 84 2.12 25.60 11.63
N SER A 85 2.79 26.07 10.58
CA SER A 85 2.34 25.95 9.20
C SER A 85 2.32 24.48 8.75
N ARG A 86 1.26 24.11 8.04
CA ARG A 86 1.15 22.87 7.26
C ARG A 86 2.18 22.81 6.14
N TRP A 87 2.47 23.95 5.54
CA TRP A 87 3.25 24.08 4.31
C TRP A 87 4.72 24.35 4.59
N LYS A 88 5.58 23.82 3.71
CA LYS A 88 7.02 23.99 3.78
C LYS A 88 7.41 25.44 3.49
N THR A 89 8.28 25.99 4.33
CA THR A 89 8.88 27.31 4.13
C THR A 89 10.24 27.16 3.47
N ASN A 90 10.55 28.05 2.52
CA ASN A 90 11.88 28.16 1.94
C ASN A 90 12.80 28.91 2.91
N GLU A 91 13.87 28.26 3.37
CA GLU A 91 14.79 28.80 4.38
C GLU A 91 15.55 30.05 3.90
N CYS A 92 15.84 30.16 2.60
CA CYS A 92 16.59 31.29 2.04
C CYS A 92 15.71 32.53 1.85
N THR A 93 14.42 32.35 1.55
CA THR A 93 13.52 33.45 1.15
C THR A 93 12.40 33.71 2.16
N ASN A 94 12.27 32.87 3.19
CA ASN A 94 11.18 32.85 4.16
C ASN A 94 9.77 32.80 3.52
N LYS A 95 9.65 32.37 2.26
CA LYS A 95 8.37 32.23 1.56
C LYS A 95 7.76 30.87 1.84
N ILE A 96 6.45 30.85 2.10
CA ILE A 96 5.67 29.62 2.31
C ILE A 96 5.26 29.05 0.94
N HIS A 97 5.60 27.79 0.67
CA HIS A 97 5.24 27.09 -0.56
C HIS A 97 3.96 26.28 -0.34
N LYS A 98 2.80 26.91 -0.60
CA LYS A 98 1.50 26.23 -0.48
C LYS A 98 1.42 25.04 -1.43
N GLY A 99 0.89 23.92 -0.94
CA GLY A 99 0.80 22.65 -1.67
C GLY A 99 1.93 21.67 -1.39
N ILE A 100 3.03 22.10 -0.77
CA ILE A 100 4.10 21.20 -0.31
C ILE A 100 4.02 21.09 1.21
N SER A 101 3.56 19.96 1.71
CA SER A 101 3.46 19.72 3.15
C SER A 101 4.84 19.63 3.82
N THR A 102 4.93 20.13 5.05
CA THR A 102 6.14 20.05 5.88
C THR A 102 6.44 18.62 6.30
N LYS A 103 5.41 17.84 6.67
CA LYS A 103 5.52 16.41 7.00
C LYS A 103 4.34 15.63 6.43
N VAL A 104 4.61 14.42 5.96
CA VAL A 104 3.61 13.53 5.37
C VAL A 104 3.63 12.18 6.08
N LEU A 105 2.50 11.81 6.68
CA LEU A 105 2.20 10.46 7.13
C LEU A 105 1.73 9.62 5.94
N ARG A 106 2.28 8.41 5.79
CA ARG A 106 1.82 7.43 4.80
C ARG A 106 0.90 6.44 5.50
N TYR A 107 -0.41 6.61 5.35
CA TYR A 107 -1.41 5.73 5.91
C TYR A 107 -1.67 4.54 4.98
N PHE A 108 -1.63 3.33 5.51
CA PHE A 108 -1.99 2.12 4.78
C PHE A 108 -3.40 1.71 5.18
N PRO A 109 -4.40 1.82 4.29
CA PRO A 109 -5.79 1.52 4.63
C PRO A 109 -5.95 0.12 5.21
N ILE A 110 -6.58 0.05 6.39
CA ILE A 110 -6.70 -1.19 7.16
C ILE A 110 -7.64 -2.17 6.45
N VAL A 111 -8.76 -1.69 5.89
CA VAL A 111 -9.79 -2.56 5.28
C VAL A 111 -9.23 -3.40 4.11
N PRO A 112 -8.53 -2.83 3.11
CA PRO A 112 -7.89 -3.62 2.05
C PRO A 112 -6.87 -4.63 2.58
N LYS A 113 -6.09 -4.24 3.61
CA LYS A 113 -5.12 -5.12 4.26
C LYS A 113 -5.80 -6.31 4.93
N LEU A 114 -6.87 -6.08 5.68
CA LEU A 114 -7.68 -7.14 6.29
C LEU A 114 -8.30 -8.06 5.24
N LYS A 115 -8.98 -7.52 4.22
CA LYS A 115 -9.54 -8.32 3.12
C LYS A 115 -8.49 -9.24 2.49
N ARG A 116 -7.25 -8.77 2.34
CA ARG A 116 -6.13 -9.59 1.84
C ARG A 116 -5.70 -10.68 2.83
N MET A 117 -5.62 -10.37 4.11
CA MET A 117 -5.28 -11.36 5.15
C MET A 117 -6.32 -12.49 5.17
N PHE A 118 -7.61 -12.17 5.06
CA PHE A 118 -8.72 -13.14 5.00
C PHE A 118 -8.78 -13.96 3.69
N ARG A 119 -8.04 -13.58 2.63
CA ARG A 119 -7.94 -14.39 1.40
C ARG A 119 -6.92 -15.52 1.49
N SER A 120 -6.09 -15.55 2.53
CA SER A 120 -5.03 -16.55 2.70
C SER A 120 -5.47 -17.61 3.68
N PRO A 121 -5.72 -18.87 3.26
CA PRO A 121 -6.18 -19.94 4.15
C PRO A 121 -5.29 -20.11 5.39
N GLU A 122 -3.97 -20.08 5.19
CA GLU A 122 -2.95 -20.13 6.24
C GLU A 122 -3.11 -19.07 7.34
N LYS A 123 -3.69 -17.91 7.01
CA LYS A 123 -3.85 -16.79 7.96
C LYS A 123 -5.24 -16.77 8.58
N ILE A 124 -6.22 -17.44 7.99
CA ILE A 124 -7.61 -17.41 8.45
C ILE A 124 -7.72 -17.94 9.88
N GLU A 125 -7.03 -19.04 10.21
CA GLU A 125 -7.05 -19.62 11.56
C GLU A 125 -6.57 -18.62 12.62
N GLN A 126 -5.44 -17.94 12.36
CA GLN A 126 -4.90 -16.92 13.28
C GLN A 126 -5.82 -15.71 13.41
N LEU A 127 -6.44 -15.26 12.31
CA LEU A 127 -7.35 -14.11 12.31
C LEU A 127 -8.66 -14.38 13.04
N LEU A 128 -9.16 -15.62 13.00
CA LEU A 128 -10.40 -16.03 13.65
C LEU A 128 -10.20 -16.55 15.07
N TRP A 129 -8.95 -16.67 15.54
CA TRP A 129 -8.63 -17.31 16.80
C TRP A 129 -9.44 -16.74 17.98
N HIS A 130 -9.43 -15.41 18.18
CA HIS A 130 -10.17 -14.75 19.26
C HIS A 130 -11.70 -14.91 19.12
N SER A 131 -12.21 -15.02 17.89
CA SER A 131 -13.65 -15.23 17.65
C SER A 131 -14.07 -16.65 18.01
N ASN A 132 -13.21 -17.64 17.73
CA ASN A 132 -13.49 -19.05 17.93
C ASN A 132 -13.14 -19.54 19.35
N HIS A 133 -12.24 -18.83 20.05
CA HIS A 133 -11.76 -19.18 21.39
C HIS A 133 -12.14 -18.09 22.40
N LYS A 134 -13.44 -17.74 22.45
CA LYS A 134 -13.94 -16.82 23.47
C LYS A 134 -13.80 -17.47 24.85
N SER A 135 -13.07 -16.82 25.74
CA SER A 135 -13.00 -17.23 27.15
C SER A 135 -14.36 -17.08 27.82
N GLN A 136 -14.82 -18.11 28.54
CA GLN A 136 -16.06 -18.05 29.32
C GLN A 136 -15.98 -17.03 30.47
N ASP A 137 -14.77 -16.66 30.91
CA ASP A 137 -14.54 -15.85 32.12
C ASP A 137 -14.02 -14.43 31.82
N GLY A 138 -14.01 -14.00 30.55
CA GLY A 138 -13.54 -12.69 30.14
C GLY A 138 -12.03 -12.44 30.31
N LYS A 139 -11.25 -13.46 30.69
CA LYS A 139 -9.78 -13.41 30.71
C LYS A 139 -9.23 -14.15 29.51
N GLU A 140 -8.57 -13.43 28.61
CA GLU A 140 -7.85 -14.04 27.48
C GLU A 140 -6.62 -14.79 28.02
N THR A 141 -6.64 -16.12 27.93
CA THR A 141 -5.46 -16.95 28.19
C THR A 141 -4.61 -16.98 26.94
N PHE A 142 -3.46 -16.29 26.95
CA PHE A 142 -2.44 -16.43 25.93
C PHE A 142 -1.74 -17.78 26.12
N GLY A 143 -1.85 -18.65 25.10
CA GLY A 143 -1.11 -19.92 25.01
C GLY A 143 0.19 -19.76 24.25
#